data_AF-A0A699K830-F1
#
_entry.id   AF-A0A699K830-F1
#
_cell.length_a   1.000
_cell.length_b   1.000
_cell.length_c   1.000
_cell.angle_alpha   90.00
_cell.angle_beta   90.00
_cell.angle_gamma   90.00
#
_symmetry.space_group_name_H-M   'P 1'
#
loop_
_entity.id
_entity.type
_entity.pdbx_description
1 polymer ?
#
loop_
_entity_poly.entity_id
_entity_poly.type
_entity_poly.pdbx_seq_one_letter_code
_entity_poly.pdbx_strand_id
1 'polypeptide(L)'
;EAWSKESNWIGYVAVATDEGKVALGRRDIVISWRGTVQTLEWINDLKFDSVSAPEIFRGNHDIKIQHGWHSIYTTGDPRSPFNKSSARDQ
;
A
#
# COMPACT_ATOMS: atom_id res chain seq x y z
N GLU A 1 22.65 6.79 6.81
CA GLU A 1 21.42 7.56 6.55
C GLU A 1 20.40 6.68 5.85
N ALA A 2 19.11 6.99 5.96
CA ALA A 2 18.07 6.27 5.22
C ALA A 2 18.18 6.59 3.71
N TRP A 3 17.98 5.58 2.85
CA TRP A 3 18.08 5.71 1.39
C TRP A 3 16.94 6.53 0.78
N SER A 4 15.82 6.68 1.50
CA SER A 4 14.77 7.68 1.28
C SER A 4 14.27 8.17 2.63
N LYS A 5 13.83 9.44 2.69
CA LYS A 5 13.32 10.07 3.91
C LYS A 5 11.81 9.88 4.09
N GLU A 6 11.07 9.79 2.98
CA GLU A 6 9.60 9.79 2.97
C GLU A 6 9.01 8.61 2.16
N SER A 7 9.86 7.72 1.64
CA SER A 7 9.43 6.53 0.88
C SER A 7 10.01 5.27 1.51
N ASN A 8 9.22 4.19 1.53
CA ASN A 8 9.67 2.90 1.99
C ASN A 8 9.18 1.79 1.04
N TRP A 9 9.90 0.68 0.96
CA TRP A 9 9.44 -0.49 0.21
C TRP A 9 8.28 -1.13 0.96
N ILE A 10 7.12 -1.26 0.32
CA ILE A 10 5.86 -1.67 0.98
C ILE A 10 5.32 -3.02 0.50
N GLY A 11 5.92 -3.63 -0.51
CA GLY A 11 5.42 -4.90 -1.03
C GLY A 11 5.86 -5.22 -2.44
N TYR A 12 5.26 -6.26 -3.02
CA TYR A 12 5.48 -6.67 -4.40
C TYR A 12 4.25 -7.30 -5.03
N VAL A 13 4.21 -7.26 -6.36
CA VAL A 13 3.26 -8.00 -7.20
C VAL A 13 4.01 -9.14 -7.87
N ALA A 14 3.44 -10.33 -7.86
CA ALA A 14 4.00 -11.51 -8.51
C ALA A 14 2.91 -12.30 -9.24
N VAL A 15 3.30 -13.09 -10.22
CA VAL A 15 2.40 -13.98 -10.96
C VAL A 15 3.01 -15.37 -11.04
N ALA A 16 2.19 -16.40 -10.87
CA ALA A 16 2.64 -17.79 -10.99
C ALA A 16 3.23 -18.05 -12.38
N THR A 17 4.34 -18.78 -12.45
CA THR A 17 4.91 -19.27 -13.73
C THR A 17 3.97 -20.30 -14.38
N ASP A 18 4.28 -20.75 -15.60
CA ASP A 18 3.46 -21.73 -16.31
C ASP A 18 3.38 -23.05 -15.53
N GLU A 19 4.50 -23.49 -14.96
CA GLU A 19 4.57 -24.65 -14.07
C GLU A 19 3.75 -24.41 -12.80
N GLY A 20 3.88 -23.22 -12.20
CA GLY A 20 3.10 -22.83 -11.02
C GLY A 20 1.60 -22.79 -11.29
N LYS A 21 1.17 -22.30 -12.47
CA LYS A 21 -0.23 -22.31 -12.90
C LYS A 21 -0.78 -23.73 -12.98
N VAL A 22 -0.02 -24.68 -13.52
CA VAL A 22 -0.43 -26.09 -13.60
C VAL A 22 -0.61 -26.66 -12.20
N ALA A 23 0.35 -26.41 -11.30
CA ALA A 23 0.29 -26.89 -9.92
C ALA A 23 -0.89 -26.27 -9.13
N LEU A 24 -1.16 -24.98 -9.32
CA LEU A 24 -2.24 -24.25 -8.64
C LEU A 24 -3.62 -24.40 -9.32
N GLY A 25 -3.66 -24.99 -10.52
CA GLY A 25 -4.88 -25.13 -11.33
C GLY A 25 -5.38 -23.84 -11.99
N ARG A 26 -4.72 -22.70 -11.78
CA ARG A 26 -5.06 -21.38 -12.35
C ARG A 26 -3.86 -20.43 -12.29
N ARG A 27 -3.94 -19.29 -12.99
CA ARG A 27 -2.90 -18.25 -12.94
C ARG A 27 -3.12 -17.35 -11.73
N ASP A 28 -2.40 -17.59 -10.64
CA ASP A 28 -2.47 -16.72 -9.47
C ASP A 28 -1.61 -15.46 -9.68
N ILE A 29 -2.23 -14.30 -9.42
CA ILE A 29 -1.55 -13.02 -9.26
C ILE A 29 -1.62 -12.67 -7.78
N VAL A 30 -0.47 -12.42 -7.16
CA VAL A 30 -0.34 -12.15 -5.73
C VAL A 30 0.14 -10.71 -5.54
N ILE A 31 -0.48 -10.03 -4.59
CA ILE A 31 -0.05 -8.72 -4.08
C ILE A 31 0.29 -8.93 -2.61
N SER A 32 1.56 -8.80 -2.26
CA SER A 32 2.04 -9.02 -0.89
C SER A 32 2.45 -7.70 -0.26
N TRP A 33 1.75 -7.31 0.80
CA TRP A 33 2.02 -6.10 1.58
C TRP A 33 2.94 -6.41 2.75
N ARG A 34 3.97 -5.57 2.91
CA ARG A 34 4.90 -5.65 4.04
C ARG A 34 4.21 -5.10 5.30
N GLY A 35 4.32 -5.85 6.40
CA GLY A 35 3.87 -5.39 7.71
C GLY A 35 4.79 -4.34 8.35
N THR A 36 4.40 -3.91 9.54
CA THR A 36 5.14 -2.95 10.38
C THR A 36 6.48 -3.54 10.85
N VAL A 37 7.57 -2.81 10.64
CA VAL A 37 8.92 -3.23 11.07
C VAL A 37 9.70 -2.08 11.73
N GLN A 38 9.49 -0.82 11.34
CA GLN A 38 10.32 0.30 11.79
C GLN A 38 9.62 1.19 12.83
N THR A 39 10.36 1.70 13.81
CA THR A 39 9.85 2.58 14.89
C THR A 39 9.19 3.87 14.37
N LEU A 40 9.59 4.40 13.21
CA LEU A 40 8.96 5.59 12.61
C LEU A 40 7.62 5.30 11.92
N GLU A 41 7.33 4.04 11.60
CA GLU A 41 6.02 3.63 11.03
C GLU A 41 4.92 3.75 12.07
N TRP A 42 5.28 3.69 13.36
CA TRP A 42 4.37 3.93 14.45
C TRP A 42 3.73 5.32 14.39
N ILE A 43 4.36 6.33 13.79
CA ILE A 43 3.71 7.66 13.67
C ILE A 43 2.48 7.58 12.75
N ASN A 44 2.53 6.74 11.69
CA ASN A 44 1.37 6.46 10.87
C ASN A 44 0.42 5.46 11.55
N ASP A 45 0.94 4.46 12.27
CA ASP A 45 0.10 3.51 13.03
C ASP A 45 -0.67 4.20 14.17
N LEU A 46 -0.12 5.25 14.78
CA LEU A 46 -0.73 6.05 15.84
C LEU A 46 -1.82 7.03 15.34
N LYS A 47 -1.97 7.21 14.02
CA LYS A 47 -3.14 7.89 13.43
C LYS A 47 -4.34 6.92 13.39
N PHE A 48 -4.85 6.61 14.57
CA PHE A 48 -6.00 5.74 14.79
C PHE A 48 -7.35 6.41 14.51
N ASP A 49 -7.35 7.71 14.20
CA ASP A 49 -8.56 8.38 13.76
C ASP A 49 -9.07 7.78 12.46
N SER A 50 -10.38 7.86 12.29
CA SER A 50 -11.07 7.30 11.13
C SER A 50 -11.43 8.40 10.16
N VAL A 51 -11.03 8.24 8.90
CA VAL A 51 -11.26 9.20 7.81
C VAL A 51 -12.19 8.60 6.75
N SER A 52 -12.96 9.44 6.05
CA SER A 52 -13.69 8.99 4.86
C SER A 52 -12.75 8.90 3.67
N ALA A 53 -12.95 7.89 2.82
CA ALA A 53 -12.18 7.69 1.59
C ALA A 53 -13.09 7.58 0.35
N PRO A 54 -13.85 8.64 0.02
CA PRO A 54 -14.77 8.63 -1.13
C PRO A 54 -14.05 8.35 -2.46
N GLU A 55 -12.79 8.71 -2.61
CA GLU A 55 -11.95 8.43 -3.78
C GLU A 55 -11.61 6.94 -3.93
N ILE A 56 -11.73 6.13 -2.86
CA ILE A 56 -11.66 4.67 -2.91
C ILE A 56 -13.07 4.09 -3.12
N PHE A 57 -14.06 4.62 -2.40
CA PHE A 57 -15.41 4.07 -2.34
C PHE A 57 -16.45 4.81 -3.19
N ARG A 58 -16.05 5.28 -4.38
CA ARG A 58 -16.94 5.83 -5.42
C ARG A 58 -17.86 6.97 -4.93
N GLY A 59 -17.33 7.88 -4.11
CA GLY A 59 -18.06 9.02 -3.58
C GLY A 59 -18.84 8.74 -2.28
N ASN A 60 -18.78 7.53 -1.73
CA ASN A 60 -19.42 7.24 -0.44
C ASN A 60 -18.61 7.82 0.73
N HIS A 61 -19.20 8.77 1.46
CA HIS A 61 -18.58 9.45 2.60
C HIS A 61 -18.86 8.78 3.96
N ASP A 62 -19.79 7.82 4.01
CA ASP A 62 -20.19 7.12 5.23
C ASP A 62 -19.19 6.02 5.61
N ILE A 63 -18.44 5.52 4.62
CA ILE A 63 -17.39 4.52 4.85
C ILE A 63 -16.18 5.20 5.46
N LYS A 64 -15.75 4.67 6.60
CA LYS A 64 -14.59 5.15 7.36
C LYS A 64 -13.50 4.09 7.40
N ILE A 65 -12.26 4.52 7.26
CA ILE A 65 -11.06 3.69 7.35
C ILE A 65 -10.04 4.35 8.27
N GLN A 66 -9.13 3.56 8.86
CA GLN A 66 -8.08 4.08 9.73
C GLN A 66 -7.11 4.96 8.90
N HIS A 67 -6.83 6.14 9.42
CA HIS A 67 -6.11 7.20 8.72
C HIS A 67 -4.68 6.80 8.34
N GLY A 68 -3.98 6.06 9.21
CA GLY A 68 -2.66 5.48 8.90
C GLY A 68 -2.66 4.66 7.61
N TRP A 69 -3.56 3.66 7.52
CA TRP A 69 -3.70 2.80 6.33
C TRP A 69 -4.12 3.58 5.10
N HIS A 70 -5.04 4.54 5.24
CA HIS A 70 -5.43 5.43 4.15
C HIS A 70 -4.23 6.18 3.59
N SER A 71 -3.45 6.82 4.47
CA SER A 71 -2.25 7.58 4.10
C SER A 71 -1.23 6.70 3.38
N ILE A 72 -0.94 5.50 3.89
CA ILE A 72 0.01 4.56 3.25
C ILE A 72 -0.47 4.18 1.84
N TYR A 73 -1.77 3.97 1.69
CA TYR A 73 -2.36 3.46 0.44
C TYR A 73 -2.47 4.52 -0.65
N THR A 74 -2.82 5.77 -0.30
CA THR A 74 -3.19 6.81 -1.28
C THR A 74 -2.15 7.91 -1.48
N THR A 75 -1.09 7.98 -0.66
CA THR A 75 -0.10 9.07 -0.76
C THR A 75 1.01 8.75 -1.75
N GLY A 76 1.28 9.70 -2.65
CA GLY A 76 2.51 9.74 -3.46
C GLY A 76 3.38 10.95 -3.10
N ASP A 77 4.67 10.90 -3.39
CA ASP A 77 5.61 12.01 -3.28
C ASP A 77 6.19 12.35 -4.66
N PRO A 78 5.78 13.47 -5.30
CA PRO A 78 6.29 13.89 -6.61
C PRO A 78 7.80 14.13 -6.65
N ARG A 79 8.44 14.36 -5.49
CA ARG A 79 9.89 14.59 -5.37
C ARG A 79 10.66 13.29 -5.26
N SER A 80 10.01 12.20 -4.88
CA SER A 80 10.64 10.90 -4.76
C SER A 80 10.83 10.24 -6.12
N PRO A 81 11.97 9.58 -6.38
CA PRO A 81 12.11 8.74 -7.56
C PRO A 81 11.34 7.41 -7.45
N PHE A 82 10.85 7.04 -6.25
CA PHE A 82 10.29 5.72 -5.96
C PHE A 82 8.76 5.67 -5.87
N ASN A 83 8.10 6.72 -5.36
CA ASN A 83 6.64 6.74 -5.17
C ASN A 83 6.00 8.02 -5.72
N LYS A 84 6.29 8.37 -6.98
CA LYS A 84 5.65 9.52 -7.66
C LYS A 84 4.13 9.39 -7.73
N SER A 85 3.63 8.16 -7.84
CA SER A 85 2.24 7.78 -7.67
C SER A 85 2.04 7.01 -6.37
N SER A 86 0.80 6.95 -5.90
CA SER A 86 0.46 6.25 -4.66
C SER A 86 0.68 4.74 -4.77
N ALA A 87 0.78 4.04 -3.64
CA ALA A 87 0.88 2.58 -3.63
C ALA A 87 -0.37 1.89 -4.21
N ARG A 88 -1.54 2.56 -4.18
CA ARG A 88 -2.77 2.11 -4.86
C ARG A 88 -2.66 2.12 -6.38
N ASP A 89 -1.93 3.09 -6.94
CA ASP A 89 -1.87 3.30 -8.39
C ASP A 89 -0.74 2.52 -9.07
N GLN A 90 0.25 2.05 -8.30
CA GLN A 90 1.34 1.18 -8.75
C GLN A 90 0.87 -0.27 -8.90
#